data_AF-A0A554VLI5-F1
#
_entry.id   AF-A0A554VLI5-F1
#
_cell.length_a   1.000
_cell.length_b   1.000
_cell.length_c   1.000
_cell.angle_alpha   90.00
_cell.angle_beta   90.00
_cell.angle_gamma   90.00
#
_symmetry.space_group_name_H-M   'P 1'
#
loop_
_entity.id
_entity.type
_entity.pdbx_description
1 polymer ?
#
loop_
_entity_poly.entity_id
_entity_poly.type
_entity_poly.pdbx_seq_one_letter_code
_entity_poly.pdbx_strand_id
1 'polypeptide(L)'
;MIRIVLKRIFALAFLFAIMSMNAQIPPPNTPWVKIFSEEFDGSSVNTSDWIIRTDELRGFSSNSLDVSGGTLKINNTYPAGGRPLGGWIESRRKPIGNDRYGYYEARIRITADPNGRIWPTWWIWGKNFRNGAPGPTATEFDLMEYSGFATRFFENKATTSHHYSEKRVIDGKTKIDASIESVRTRNAFEWHVLDSYRSFFLL
;
A
#
# COMPACT_ATOMS: atom_id res chain seq x y z
N MET A 1 -2.94 -29.79 -57.56
CA MET A 1 -2.07 -29.04 -56.62
C MET A 1 -2.70 -27.75 -56.04
N ILE A 2 -4.03 -27.55 -56.10
CA ILE A 2 -4.70 -26.35 -55.53
C ILE A 2 -5.55 -26.65 -54.28
N ARG A 3 -5.81 -27.94 -53.98
CA ARG A 3 -6.64 -28.36 -52.83
C ARG A 3 -5.90 -28.56 -51.50
N ILE A 4 -4.57 -28.48 -51.48
CA ILE A 4 -3.76 -28.69 -50.26
C ILE A 4 -3.41 -27.36 -49.56
N VAL A 5 -3.39 -26.24 -50.30
CA VAL A 5 -3.05 -24.90 -49.76
C VAL A 5 -4.19 -24.32 -48.91
N LEU A 6 -5.44 -24.62 -49.25
CA LEU A 6 -6.63 -24.10 -48.53
C LEU A 6 -6.81 -24.68 -47.11
N LYS A 7 -6.27 -25.88 -46.81
CA LYS A 7 -6.34 -26.45 -45.44
C LYS A 7 -5.30 -25.87 -44.49
N ARG A 8 -4.24 -25.20 -44.98
CA ARG A 8 -3.22 -24.58 -44.12
C ARG A 8 -3.51 -23.13 -43.75
N ILE A 9 -4.42 -22.47 -44.46
CA ILE A 9 -4.87 -21.10 -44.14
C ILE A 9 -5.89 -21.12 -42.98
N PHE A 10 -6.71 -22.16 -42.88
CA PHE A 10 -7.67 -22.30 -41.76
C PHE A 10 -7.03 -22.70 -40.42
N ALA A 11 -5.86 -23.33 -40.42
CA ALA A 11 -5.14 -23.68 -39.19
C ALA A 11 -4.41 -22.48 -38.55
N LEU A 12 -4.07 -21.45 -39.34
CA LEU A 12 -3.41 -20.23 -38.82
C LEU A 12 -4.42 -19.21 -38.27
N ALA A 13 -5.64 -19.16 -38.82
CA ALA A 13 -6.69 -18.26 -38.34
C ALA A 13 -7.32 -18.71 -37.01
N PHE A 14 -7.30 -20.02 -36.70
CA PHE A 14 -7.83 -20.54 -35.44
C PHE A 14 -6.83 -20.43 -34.28
N LEU A 15 -5.53 -20.26 -34.56
CA LEU A 15 -4.50 -20.11 -33.52
C LEU A 15 -4.35 -18.66 -33.01
N PHE A 16 -4.83 -17.66 -33.75
CA PHE A 16 -4.75 -16.25 -33.34
C PHE A 16 -5.93 -15.77 -32.48
N ALA A 17 -7.00 -16.56 -32.35
CA ALA A 17 -8.21 -16.16 -31.61
C ALA A 17 -8.16 -16.47 -30.10
N ILE A 18 -7.12 -17.14 -29.60
CA ILE A 18 -7.05 -17.61 -28.19
C ILE A 18 -6.18 -16.69 -27.30
N MET A 19 -5.61 -15.60 -27.83
CA MET A 19 -4.74 -14.69 -27.06
C MET A 19 -5.33 -13.30 -26.81
N SER A 20 -6.65 -13.17 -26.78
CA SER A 20 -7.31 -11.97 -26.24
C SER A 20 -7.90 -12.29 -24.87
N MET A 21 -7.03 -12.60 -23.89
CA MET A 21 -7.38 -12.33 -22.49
C MET A 21 -7.43 -10.81 -22.33
N ASN A 22 -8.51 -10.21 -22.82
CA ASN A 22 -8.89 -8.87 -22.40
C ASN A 22 -8.98 -8.93 -20.88
N ALA A 23 -8.17 -8.12 -20.20
CA ALA A 23 -8.46 -7.75 -18.82
C ALA A 23 -9.81 -7.03 -18.87
N GLN A 24 -10.88 -7.81 -18.69
CA GLN A 24 -12.23 -7.28 -18.76
C GLN A 24 -12.37 -6.30 -17.61
N ILE A 25 -12.57 -5.03 -17.95
CA ILE A 25 -12.96 -4.01 -16.97
C ILE A 25 -14.19 -4.60 -16.27
N PRO A 26 -14.18 -4.75 -14.93
CA PRO A 26 -15.31 -5.32 -14.23
C PRO A 26 -16.57 -4.54 -14.62
N PRO A 27 -17.72 -5.21 -14.84
CA PRO A 27 -18.94 -4.56 -15.23
C PRO A 27 -19.23 -3.35 -14.33
N PRO A 28 -19.64 -2.20 -14.90
CA PRO A 28 -20.12 -1.10 -14.09
C PRO A 28 -21.18 -1.63 -13.11
N ASN A 29 -21.00 -1.33 -11.82
CA ASN A 29 -21.85 -1.76 -10.70
C ASN A 29 -21.65 -3.17 -10.13
N THR A 30 -20.50 -3.83 -10.34
CA THR A 30 -20.15 -4.96 -9.47
C THR A 30 -20.01 -4.47 -8.02
N PRO A 31 -20.80 -4.96 -7.06
CA PRO A 31 -20.67 -4.53 -5.68
C PRO A 31 -19.31 -4.95 -5.13
N TRP A 32 -18.67 -4.07 -4.36
CA TRP A 32 -17.45 -4.42 -3.64
C TRP A 32 -17.74 -5.54 -2.65
N VAL A 33 -16.94 -6.60 -2.73
CA VAL A 33 -16.97 -7.68 -1.74
C VAL A 33 -15.89 -7.39 -0.71
N LYS A 34 -16.29 -7.23 0.56
CA LYS A 34 -15.35 -7.13 1.66
C LYS A 34 -14.68 -8.50 1.86
N ILE A 35 -13.39 -8.59 1.54
CA ILE A 35 -12.60 -9.83 1.70
C ILE A 35 -11.75 -9.83 2.98
N PHE A 36 -11.59 -8.66 3.60
CA PHE A 36 -10.82 -8.48 4.82
C PHE A 36 -11.30 -7.23 5.57
N SER A 37 -11.32 -7.32 6.88
CA SER A 37 -11.43 -6.20 7.81
C SER A 37 -10.78 -6.60 9.13
N GLU A 38 -10.20 -5.62 9.80
CA GLU A 38 -9.61 -5.75 11.13
C GLU A 38 -10.03 -4.51 11.92
N GLU A 39 -10.80 -4.73 12.99
CA GLU A 39 -11.35 -3.68 13.83
C GLU A 39 -10.53 -3.49 15.12
N PHE A 40 -9.56 -4.37 15.39
CA PHE A 40 -8.69 -4.34 16.57
C PHE A 40 -9.46 -4.42 17.90
N ASP A 41 -10.53 -5.23 17.94
CA ASP A 41 -11.38 -5.45 19.11
C ASP A 41 -10.75 -6.35 20.19
N GLY A 42 -9.64 -7.01 19.87
CA GLY A 42 -8.92 -7.89 20.78
C GLY A 42 -8.06 -7.15 21.81
N SER A 43 -7.09 -7.87 22.38
CA SER A 43 -6.09 -7.33 23.31
C SER A 43 -4.65 -7.41 22.78
N SER A 44 -4.48 -7.85 21.53
CA SER A 44 -3.18 -7.97 20.87
C SER A 44 -3.38 -7.99 19.36
N VAL A 45 -2.29 -7.76 18.62
CA VAL A 45 -2.29 -7.89 17.16
C VAL A 45 -2.56 -9.35 16.79
N ASN A 46 -3.58 -9.60 15.97
CA ASN A 46 -3.88 -10.93 15.48
C ASN A 46 -2.78 -11.46 14.55
N THR A 47 -1.90 -12.32 15.06
CA THR A 47 -0.75 -12.84 14.30
C THR A 47 -1.11 -13.84 13.21
N SER A 48 -2.38 -14.28 13.13
CA SER A 48 -2.88 -15.04 11.97
C SER A 48 -3.09 -14.15 10.74
N ASP A 49 -3.35 -12.85 10.96
CA ASP A 49 -3.59 -11.86 9.91
C ASP A 49 -2.38 -10.97 9.66
N TRP A 50 -1.56 -10.74 10.69
CA TRP A 50 -0.47 -9.79 10.66
C TRP A 50 0.87 -10.43 11.01
N ILE A 51 1.92 -9.95 10.36
CA ILE A 51 3.31 -10.15 10.78
C ILE A 51 3.73 -8.90 11.52
N ILE A 52 4.28 -9.09 12.72
CA ILE A 52 4.90 -8.04 13.52
C ILE A 52 6.39 -8.03 13.21
N ARG A 53 6.98 -6.87 12.90
CA ARG A 53 8.43 -6.75 12.82
C ARG A 53 9.03 -6.49 14.19
N THR A 54 10.09 -7.20 14.50
CA THR A 54 10.78 -7.16 15.80
C THR A 54 12.28 -6.90 15.65
N ASP A 55 12.70 -6.38 14.49
CA ASP A 55 14.10 -6.06 14.21
C ASP A 55 14.45 -4.68 14.80
N GLU A 56 14.96 -4.68 16.03
CA GLU A 56 15.36 -3.46 16.73
C GLU A 56 16.54 -2.75 16.04
N LEU A 57 17.40 -3.47 15.29
CA LEU A 57 18.46 -2.89 14.46
C LEU A 57 17.92 -2.17 13.22
N ARG A 58 16.65 -2.40 12.85
CA ARG A 58 15.88 -1.57 11.90
C ARG A 58 14.88 -0.63 12.55
N GLY A 59 14.79 -0.66 13.88
CA GLY A 59 14.02 0.32 14.66
C GLY A 59 12.63 -0.15 15.01
N PHE A 60 12.36 -1.47 14.93
CA PHE A 60 11.03 -2.02 15.17
C PHE A 60 11.00 -2.93 16.39
N SER A 61 10.01 -2.74 17.26
CA SER A 61 9.77 -3.58 18.42
C SER A 61 8.28 -3.89 18.56
N SER A 62 7.95 -5.09 19.00
CA SER A 62 6.56 -5.44 19.36
C SER A 62 6.06 -4.63 20.55
N ASN A 63 6.95 -4.13 21.42
CA ASN A 63 6.59 -3.30 22.58
C ASN A 63 6.03 -1.92 22.17
N SER A 64 6.22 -1.54 20.91
CA SER A 64 5.63 -0.34 20.33
C SER A 64 4.19 -0.53 19.84
N LEU A 65 3.60 -1.72 20.01
CA LEU A 65 2.24 -2.05 19.58
C LEU A 65 1.34 -2.28 20.79
N ASP A 66 0.20 -1.60 20.82
CA ASP A 66 -0.86 -1.80 21.81
C ASP A 66 -2.21 -1.91 21.11
N VAL A 67 -2.95 -2.99 21.35
CA VAL A 67 -4.32 -3.17 20.86
C VAL A 67 -5.25 -3.06 22.04
N SER A 68 -6.02 -1.97 22.08
CA SER A 68 -6.99 -1.74 23.14
C SER A 68 -8.03 -0.69 22.70
N GLY A 69 -9.27 -0.87 23.16
CA GLY A 69 -10.37 0.06 22.88
C GLY A 69 -10.74 0.18 21.40
N GLY A 70 -10.73 -0.94 20.66
CA GLY A 70 -11.08 -0.98 19.24
C GLY A 70 -10.07 -0.26 18.33
N THR A 71 -8.80 -0.20 18.74
CA THR A 71 -7.73 0.46 17.97
C THR A 71 -6.39 -0.24 18.16
N LEU A 72 -5.62 -0.30 17.08
CA LEU A 72 -4.16 -0.45 17.16
C LEU A 72 -3.51 0.91 17.42
N LYS A 73 -2.68 0.97 18.45
CA LYS A 73 -1.81 2.11 18.75
C LYS A 73 -0.37 1.70 18.45
N ILE A 74 0.30 2.55 17.68
CA ILE A 74 1.72 2.42 17.39
C ILE A 74 2.43 3.56 18.11
N ASN A 75 3.15 3.23 19.18
CA ASN A 75 3.82 4.19 20.05
C ASN A 75 5.33 4.05 19.93
N ASN A 76 6.04 5.18 19.84
CA ASN A 76 7.48 5.14 19.95
C ASN A 76 7.88 4.70 21.37
N THR A 77 8.82 3.77 21.47
CA THR A 77 9.42 3.32 22.73
C THR A 77 10.85 3.82 22.82
N TYR A 78 11.32 4.10 24.04
CA TYR A 78 12.62 4.71 24.31
C TYR A 78 13.40 3.82 25.29
N PRO A 79 13.99 2.70 24.82
CA PRO A 79 14.78 1.83 25.68
C PRO A 79 15.97 2.59 26.26
N ALA A 80 16.30 2.32 27.54
CA ALA A 80 17.38 2.99 28.24
C ALA A 80 18.73 2.79 27.53
N GLY A 81 19.42 3.89 27.22
CA GLY A 81 20.69 3.85 26.47
C GLY A 81 20.56 3.43 25.01
N GLY A 82 19.35 3.17 24.53
CA GLY A 82 19.06 2.79 23.15
C GLY A 82 18.53 3.96 22.32
N ARG A 83 18.31 3.69 21.03
CA ARG A 83 17.62 4.61 20.13
C ARG A 83 16.09 4.42 20.22
N PRO A 84 15.29 5.42 19.84
CA PRO A 84 13.85 5.27 19.74
C PRO A 84 13.48 4.12 18.79
N LEU A 85 12.50 3.31 19.19
CA LEU A 85 11.93 2.23 18.38
C LEU A 85 10.45 2.53 18.09
N GLY A 86 9.97 2.12 16.93
CA GLY A 86 8.57 2.18 16.52
C GLY A 86 7.95 0.80 16.35
N GLY A 87 6.68 0.77 15.96
CA GLY A 87 5.96 -0.46 15.65
C GLY A 87 5.72 -0.61 14.15
N TRP A 88 5.65 -1.84 13.68
CA TRP A 88 5.32 -2.16 12.30
C TRP A 88 4.57 -3.48 12.23
N ILE A 89 3.45 -3.46 11.51
CA ILE A 89 2.71 -4.65 11.12
C ILE A 89 2.53 -4.69 9.61
N GLU A 90 2.55 -5.89 9.03
CA GLU A 90 2.28 -6.12 7.61
C GLU A 90 1.28 -7.28 7.46
N SER A 91 0.36 -7.18 6.52
CA SER A 91 -0.63 -8.24 6.35
C SER A 91 0.04 -9.53 5.85
N ARG A 92 -0.36 -10.66 6.43
CA ARG A 92 -0.07 -12.00 5.89
C ARG A 92 -0.91 -12.29 4.66
N ARG A 93 -2.07 -11.65 4.56
CA ARG A 93 -3.01 -11.84 3.47
C ARG A 93 -2.55 -11.03 2.28
N LYS A 94 -2.40 -11.70 1.14
CA LYS A 94 -2.34 -11.02 -0.16
C LYS A 94 -3.79 -10.83 -0.63
N PRO A 95 -4.09 -9.79 -1.42
CA PRO A 95 -5.33 -9.77 -2.20
C PRO A 95 -5.49 -11.12 -2.91
N ILE A 96 -6.68 -11.71 -2.82
CA ILE A 96 -6.95 -13.05 -3.35
C ILE A 96 -6.91 -12.98 -4.89
N GLY A 97 -6.34 -13.98 -5.56
CA GLY A 97 -6.39 -14.09 -7.03
C GLY A 97 -5.40 -13.21 -7.80
N ASN A 98 -5.80 -12.78 -8.99
CA ASN A 98 -5.04 -11.92 -9.92
C ASN A 98 -5.43 -10.44 -9.77
N ASP A 99 -6.03 -10.10 -8.62
CA ASP A 99 -6.71 -8.84 -8.38
C ASP A 99 -5.68 -7.70 -8.34
N ARG A 100 -5.50 -7.08 -9.51
CA ARG A 100 -4.65 -5.89 -9.68
C ARG A 100 -5.26 -4.65 -9.01
N TYR A 101 -6.52 -4.74 -8.60
CA TYR A 101 -7.35 -3.62 -8.19
C TYR A 101 -8.11 -3.97 -6.91
N GLY A 102 -8.28 -2.98 -6.04
CA GLY A 102 -9.03 -3.14 -4.81
C GLY A 102 -9.37 -1.79 -4.21
N TYR A 103 -10.31 -1.81 -3.28
CA TYR A 103 -10.59 -0.69 -2.38
C TYR A 103 -9.94 -1.00 -1.03
N TYR A 104 -9.11 -0.08 -0.56
CA TYR A 104 -8.42 -0.20 0.72
C TYR A 104 -8.75 1.03 1.54
N GLU A 105 -9.07 0.80 2.81
CA GLU A 105 -9.51 1.83 3.73
C GLU A 105 -8.88 1.60 5.10
N ALA A 106 -8.46 2.68 5.76
CA ALA A 106 -8.10 2.68 7.16
C ALA A 106 -8.56 3.98 7.82
N ARG A 107 -9.12 3.88 9.02
CA ARG A 107 -9.42 5.04 9.87
C ARG A 107 -8.24 5.27 10.80
N ILE A 108 -7.52 6.37 10.60
CA ILE A 108 -6.24 6.63 11.28
C ILE A 108 -6.29 8.01 11.94
N ARG A 109 -5.52 8.18 13.00
CA ARG A 109 -5.21 9.47 13.61
C ARG A 109 -3.78 9.45 14.14
N ILE A 110 -3.00 10.47 13.80
CA ILE A 110 -1.71 10.73 14.44
C ILE A 110 -1.99 11.50 15.73
N THR A 111 -1.68 10.91 16.88
CA THR A 111 -2.02 11.47 18.20
C THR A 111 -0.99 12.48 18.72
N ALA A 112 0.15 12.59 18.06
CA ALA A 112 1.16 13.61 18.32
C ALA A 112 1.35 14.48 17.08
N ASP A 113 1.48 15.80 17.24
CA ASP A 113 2.03 16.69 16.21
C ASP A 113 3.47 17.06 16.59
N PRO A 114 4.46 16.22 16.25
CA PRO A 114 5.84 16.47 16.62
C PRO A 114 6.58 17.29 15.56
N ASN A 115 5.87 17.99 14.65
CA ASN A 115 6.46 18.76 13.56
C ASN A 115 7.45 17.94 12.72
N GLY A 116 7.02 16.76 12.26
CA GLY A 116 7.76 15.90 11.32
C GLY A 116 8.85 15.04 11.94
N ARG A 117 8.96 15.00 13.28
CA ARG A 117 9.96 14.19 13.99
C ARG A 117 9.58 12.71 14.17
N ILE A 118 8.42 12.32 13.66
CA ILE A 118 7.99 10.91 13.57
C ILE A 118 7.66 10.60 12.11
N TRP A 119 7.63 9.31 11.77
CA TRP A 119 7.35 8.85 10.42
C TRP A 119 6.28 7.74 10.36
N PRO A 120 5.02 8.02 10.74
CA PRO A 120 3.93 7.08 10.56
C PRO A 120 3.56 7.00 9.08
N THR A 121 3.26 5.77 8.63
CA THR A 121 2.82 5.50 7.26
C THR A 121 1.65 4.53 7.27
N TRP A 122 0.79 4.67 6.27
CA TRP A 122 -0.16 3.66 5.85
C TRP A 122 -0.07 3.54 4.33
N TRP A 123 0.25 2.34 3.88
CA TRP A 123 0.79 2.11 2.55
C TRP A 123 0.50 0.70 2.07
N ILE A 124 0.57 0.53 0.75
CA ILE A 124 0.39 -0.75 0.05
C ILE A 124 1.63 -0.98 -0.80
N TRP A 125 2.23 -2.15 -0.63
CA TRP A 125 3.43 -2.55 -1.37
C TRP A 125 3.17 -3.74 -2.28
N GLY A 126 3.73 -3.65 -3.49
CA GLY A 126 3.81 -4.75 -4.43
C GLY A 126 4.78 -5.85 -4.00
N LYS A 127 4.97 -6.83 -4.89
CA LYS A 127 5.81 -8.01 -4.64
C LYS A 127 7.27 -7.63 -4.31
N ASN A 128 7.96 -8.45 -3.51
CA ASN A 128 9.40 -8.42 -3.20
C ASN A 128 9.92 -7.43 -2.14
N PHE A 129 9.06 -6.80 -1.32
CA PHE A 129 9.55 -5.93 -0.24
C PHE A 129 10.40 -6.63 0.84
N ARG A 130 10.21 -7.95 1.02
CA ARG A 130 10.82 -8.73 2.11
C ARG A 130 12.33 -8.93 2.02
N ASN A 131 12.96 -8.57 0.90
CA ASN A 131 14.39 -8.81 0.67
C ASN A 131 15.30 -7.61 1.00
N GLY A 132 14.81 -6.64 1.78
CA GLY A 132 15.65 -5.61 2.38
C GLY A 132 16.26 -4.59 1.42
N ALA A 133 15.81 -4.52 0.16
CA ALA A 133 16.14 -3.43 -0.74
C ALA A 133 15.08 -2.32 -0.63
N PRO A 134 15.46 -1.04 -0.43
CA PRO A 134 14.53 0.06 -0.61
C PRO A 134 14.13 0.16 -2.09
N GLY A 135 12.95 -0.38 -2.41
CA GLY A 135 12.11 0.04 -3.53
C GLY A 135 12.67 0.09 -4.97
N PRO A 136 13.33 -0.94 -5.54
CA PRO A 136 13.54 -0.99 -6.98
C PRO A 136 12.85 -2.17 -7.68
N THR A 137 11.93 -2.92 -7.07
CA THR A 137 11.19 -3.98 -7.80
C THR A 137 9.69 -4.03 -7.49
N ALA A 138 9.23 -3.20 -6.55
CA ALA A 138 7.83 -3.15 -6.13
C ALA A 138 7.25 -1.76 -6.46
N THR A 139 6.01 -1.74 -6.92
CA THR A 139 5.16 -0.54 -6.85
C THR A 139 4.79 -0.30 -5.39
N GLU A 140 4.79 0.96 -4.96
CA GLU A 140 4.47 1.36 -3.60
C GLU A 140 3.48 2.54 -3.64
N PHE A 141 2.43 2.42 -2.84
CA PHE A 141 1.42 3.45 -2.65
C PHE A 141 1.41 3.86 -1.20
N ASP A 142 1.80 5.09 -0.92
CA ASP A 142 1.71 5.70 0.40
C ASP A 142 0.36 6.43 0.46
N LEU A 143 -0.63 5.78 1.05
CA LEU A 143 -1.99 6.35 1.16
C LEU A 143 -2.03 7.43 2.25
N MET A 144 -1.15 7.31 3.24
CA MET A 144 -0.81 8.37 4.19
C MET A 144 0.65 8.24 4.60
N GLU A 145 1.38 9.33 4.53
CA GLU A 145 2.73 9.45 5.06
C GLU A 145 2.91 10.81 5.72
N TYR A 146 3.42 10.82 6.95
CA TYR A 146 3.80 12.06 7.64
C TYR A 146 5.25 11.97 8.06
N SER A 147 6.03 13.02 7.81
CA SER A 147 7.46 13.06 8.13
C SER A 147 7.98 14.50 8.09
N GLY A 148 9.28 14.70 8.31
CA GLY A 148 9.92 16.01 8.11
C GLY A 148 9.76 16.56 6.69
N PHE A 149 9.56 15.69 5.69
CA PHE A 149 9.23 16.11 4.31
C PHE A 149 7.85 16.80 4.26
N ALA A 150 6.85 16.21 4.91
CA ALA A 150 5.52 16.80 5.05
C ALA A 150 5.58 18.15 5.78
N THR A 151 6.35 18.25 6.86
CA THR A 151 6.55 19.52 7.57
C THR A 151 7.18 20.59 6.70
N ARG A 152 8.19 20.22 5.91
CA ARG A 152 8.96 21.19 5.10
C ARG A 152 8.20 21.68 3.86
N PHE A 153 7.43 20.81 3.21
CA PHE A 153 6.86 21.08 1.89
C PHE A 153 5.33 21.06 1.84
N PHE A 154 4.67 20.58 2.91
CA PHE A 154 3.23 20.31 2.93
C PHE A 154 2.52 20.87 4.16
N GLU A 155 2.98 22.01 4.69
CA GLU A 155 2.35 22.68 5.85
C GLU A 155 2.13 21.75 7.05
N ASN A 156 3.06 20.81 7.26
CA ASN A 156 2.95 19.82 8.33
C ASN A 156 1.71 18.93 8.21
N LYS A 157 1.23 18.67 6.98
CA LYS A 157 0.11 17.77 6.67
C LYS A 157 0.61 16.49 6.05
N ALA A 158 -0.02 15.36 6.40
CA ALA A 158 0.33 14.08 5.80
C ALA A 158 0.08 14.08 4.28
N THR A 159 0.99 13.44 3.56
CA THR A 159 1.03 13.34 2.10
C THR A 159 0.53 11.98 1.62
N THR A 160 0.31 11.88 0.31
CA THR A 160 0.20 10.61 -0.40
C THR A 160 1.23 10.55 -1.51
N SER A 161 1.78 9.37 -1.78
CA SER A 161 2.70 9.16 -2.89
C SER A 161 2.47 7.83 -3.61
N HIS A 162 2.92 7.77 -4.85
CA HIS A 162 2.98 6.56 -5.65
C HIS A 162 4.37 6.45 -6.26
N HIS A 163 5.10 5.42 -5.85
CA HIS A 163 6.39 5.05 -6.40
C HIS A 163 6.23 3.99 -7.48
N TYR A 164 6.75 4.26 -8.67
CA TYR A 164 6.71 3.31 -9.77
C TYR A 164 7.67 2.14 -9.54
N SER A 165 7.28 0.97 -10.04
CA SER A 165 8.14 -0.23 -10.03
C SER A 165 9.49 0.08 -10.67
N GLU A 166 10.56 -0.46 -10.10
CA GLU A 166 11.94 -0.23 -10.59
C GLU A 166 12.38 1.24 -10.63
N LYS A 167 11.65 2.13 -9.93
CA LYS A 167 11.80 3.58 -10.05
C LYS A 167 11.79 4.03 -11.52
N ARG A 168 11.01 3.34 -12.37
CA ARG A 168 10.86 3.65 -13.79
C ARG A 168 10.47 5.11 -13.96
N VAL A 169 11.05 5.74 -14.97
CA VAL A 169 10.69 7.09 -15.36
C VAL A 169 9.45 7.03 -16.24
N ILE A 170 8.33 7.54 -15.72
CA ILE A 170 7.07 7.72 -16.45
C ILE A 170 6.81 9.23 -16.48
N ASP A 171 6.66 9.79 -17.68
CA ASP A 171 6.47 11.24 -17.90
C ASP A 171 7.52 12.11 -17.18
N GLY A 172 8.78 11.65 -17.20
CA GLY A 172 9.90 12.36 -16.56
C GLY A 172 9.96 12.22 -15.03
N LYS A 173 9.11 11.39 -14.41
CA LYS A 173 9.02 11.22 -12.96
C LYS A 173 9.24 9.77 -12.56
N THR A 174 9.86 9.56 -11.40
CA THR A 174 10.00 8.23 -10.76
C THR A 174 8.94 7.97 -9.68
N LYS A 175 8.16 8.99 -9.36
CA LYS A 175 7.04 8.96 -8.42
C LYS A 175 6.07 10.11 -8.68
N ILE A 176 4.86 9.99 -8.16
CA ILE A 176 3.90 11.09 -8.02
C ILE A 176 3.66 11.33 -6.54
N ASP A 177 3.84 12.56 -6.09
CA ASP A 177 3.48 12.98 -4.73
C ASP A 177 2.25 13.89 -4.78
N ALA A 178 1.55 13.99 -3.65
CA ALA A 178 0.48 14.98 -3.46
C ALA A 178 0.98 16.41 -3.71
N SER A 179 0.08 17.30 -4.11
CA SER A 179 0.32 18.75 -4.11
C SER A 179 -0.09 19.36 -2.77
N ILE A 180 0.43 20.56 -2.45
CA ILE A 180 0.02 21.29 -1.24
C ILE A 180 -1.51 21.48 -1.18
N GLU A 181 -2.14 21.83 -2.31
CA GLU A 181 -3.60 22.01 -2.36
C GLU A 181 -4.36 20.71 -2.05
N SER A 182 -3.84 19.56 -2.48
CA SER A 182 -4.48 18.26 -2.24
C SER A 182 -4.36 17.74 -0.81
N VAL A 183 -3.42 18.24 -0.01
CA VAL A 183 -3.25 17.82 1.40
C VAL A 183 -4.00 18.73 2.38
N ARG A 184 -4.30 19.98 2.02
CA ARG A 184 -4.95 20.95 2.93
C ARG A 184 -6.34 20.52 3.40
N THR A 185 -7.03 19.66 2.63
CA THR A 185 -8.34 19.12 3.02
C THR A 185 -8.25 17.95 4.00
N ARG A 186 -7.05 17.42 4.25
CA ARG A 186 -6.81 16.25 5.10
C ARG A 186 -6.17 16.68 6.41
N ASN A 187 -6.78 16.31 7.53
CA ASN A 187 -6.18 16.50 8.84
C ASN A 187 -5.78 15.16 9.44
N ALA A 188 -4.49 14.83 9.31
CA ALA A 188 -3.96 13.56 9.81
C ALA A 188 -4.01 13.43 11.35
N PHE A 189 -4.16 14.55 12.06
CA PHE A 189 -4.18 14.62 13.51
C PHE A 189 -5.58 14.46 14.12
N GLU A 190 -6.61 14.43 13.29
CA GLU A 190 -7.98 14.05 13.67
C GLU A 190 -8.31 12.65 13.18
N TRP A 191 -9.39 12.05 13.68
CA TRP A 191 -9.87 10.80 13.09
C TRP A 191 -10.36 11.06 11.67
N HIS A 192 -9.72 10.41 10.71
CA HIS A 192 -10.08 10.52 9.31
C HIS A 192 -9.96 9.15 8.65
N VAL A 193 -10.83 8.94 7.67
CA VAL A 193 -10.78 7.76 6.80
C VAL A 193 -9.86 8.11 5.64
N LEU A 194 -8.84 7.29 5.46
CA LEU A 194 -8.01 7.31 4.27
C LEU A 194 -8.47 6.14 3.43
N ASP A 195 -8.81 6.43 2.18
CA ASP A 195 -9.18 5.43 1.20
C ASP A 195 -8.35 5.60 -0.09
N SER A 196 -8.35 4.56 -0.90
CA SER A 196 -7.87 4.65 -2.28
C SER A 196 -8.76 3.82 -3.17
N TYR A 197 -9.47 4.52 -4.06
CA TYR A 197 -10.05 3.96 -5.27
C TYR A 197 -9.16 4.37 -6.44
N ARG A 198 -8.32 3.46 -6.93
CA ARG A 198 -7.76 3.62 -8.27
C ARG A 198 -7.62 2.26 -8.93
N SER A 199 -8.02 2.21 -10.20
CA SER A 199 -7.62 1.17 -11.13
C SER A 199 -6.11 1.28 -11.35
N PHE A 200 -5.31 0.69 -10.47
CA PHE A 200 -3.86 0.64 -10.61
C PHE A 200 -3.43 -0.49 -11.54
N PHE A 201 -2.89 -0.14 -12.70
CA PHE A 201 -2.22 -1.11 -13.55
C PHE A 201 -0.96 -1.61 -12.81
N LEU A 202 -1.06 -2.77 -12.16
CA LEU A 202 0.11 -3.62 -11.93
C LEU A 202 0.60 -4.07 -13.31
N LEU A 203 1.54 -3.30 -13.88
CA LEU A 203 2.37 -3.70 -15.01
C LEU A 203 3.61 -4.43 -14.47
#